data_AF-A0A3P6BRJ1-F1
#
_entry.id   AF-A0A3P6BRJ1-F1
#
_cell.length_a   1.000
_cell.length_b   1.000
_cell.length_c   1.000
_cell.angle_alpha   90.00
_cell.angle_beta   90.00
_cell.angle_gamma   90.00
#
_symmetry.space_group_name_H-M   'P 1'
#
loop_
_entity.id
_entity.type
_entity.pdbx_description
1 polymer ?
#
loop_
_entity_poly.entity_id
_entity_poly.type
_entity_poly.pdbx_seq_one_letter_code
_entity_poly.pdbx_strand_id
1 'polypeptide(L)'
;GTNLKFKRLEKHSTKDTSFFSLYITLEATDPATGSVCSFQTQFGDAGRRLSLGARITWFTLASRIKQIYNQPIDDVWDEDTPGINEFYKVPMPKWFSDEALEKYYVVPESELHDNDWLQLLMEVAFFSKADRVLFGCLPTLGAQQ
;
A
#
# COMPACT_ATOMS: atom_id res chain seq x y z
N GLY A 1 -17.91 4.73 6.17
CA GLY A 1 -17.00 3.79 5.50
C GLY A 1 -17.70 2.47 5.31
N THR A 2 -17.34 1.71 4.28
CA THR A 2 -17.76 0.31 4.11
C THR A 2 -16.79 -0.61 4.87
N ASN A 3 -17.23 -1.82 5.24
CA ASN A 3 -16.40 -2.81 5.93
C ASN A 3 -16.19 -4.06 5.07
N LEU A 4 -15.83 -3.86 3.80
CA LEU A 4 -15.59 -4.97 2.87
C LEU A 4 -14.39 -5.78 3.34
N LYS A 5 -14.56 -7.10 3.44
CA LYS A 5 -13.49 -8.04 3.80
C LYS A 5 -13.01 -8.80 2.57
N PHE A 6 -11.69 -8.93 2.42
CA PHE A 6 -11.09 -9.73 1.36
C PHE A 6 -11.61 -11.17 1.42
N LYS A 7 -12.04 -11.72 0.28
CA LYS A 7 -12.51 -13.10 0.17
C LYS A 7 -11.57 -13.95 -0.68
N ARG A 8 -11.25 -13.48 -1.89
CA ARG A 8 -10.49 -14.25 -2.88
C ARG A 8 -9.85 -13.35 -3.92
N LEU A 9 -8.63 -13.68 -4.35
CA LEU A 9 -8.03 -13.11 -5.56
C LEU A 9 -8.64 -13.79 -6.80
N GLU A 10 -9.22 -13.03 -7.72
CA GLU A 10 -9.77 -13.57 -8.98
C GLU A 10 -8.73 -13.56 -10.10
N LYS A 11 -8.10 -12.40 -10.32
CA LYS A 11 -7.15 -12.17 -11.40
C LYS A 11 -6.17 -11.09 -10.99
N HIS A 12 -4.93 -11.24 -11.42
CA HIS A 12 -3.97 -10.14 -11.41
C HIS A 12 -3.24 -10.07 -12.75
N SER A 13 -2.70 -8.90 -13.05
CA SER A 13 -1.74 -8.70 -14.14
C SER A 13 -0.73 -7.65 -13.74
N THR A 14 0.50 -7.82 -14.17
CA THR A 14 1.58 -6.87 -13.91
C THR A 14 1.88 -6.08 -15.18
N LYS A 15 2.35 -4.86 -14.99
CA LYS A 15 2.95 -4.03 -16.03
C LYS A 15 4.21 -3.42 -15.47
N ASP A 16 5.33 -3.71 -16.12
CA ASP A 16 6.63 -3.21 -15.72
C ASP A 16 7.05 -2.13 -16.73
N THR A 17 7.04 -0.88 -16.29
CA THR A 17 7.52 0.28 -17.07
C THR A 17 8.66 0.97 -16.31
N SER A 18 8.65 2.30 -16.20
CA SER A 18 9.51 3.00 -15.23
C SER A 18 9.08 2.73 -13.77
N PHE A 19 7.87 2.19 -13.57
CA PHE A 19 7.32 1.76 -12.29
C PHE A 19 6.68 0.39 -12.42
N PHE A 20 6.66 -0.38 -11.33
CA PHE A 20 5.94 -1.65 -11.31
C PHE A 20 4.48 -1.38 -10.96
N SER A 21 3.56 -1.78 -11.83
CA SER A 21 2.11 -1.68 -11.62
C SER A 21 1.48 -3.07 -11.53
N LEU A 22 0.66 -3.27 -10.51
CA LEU A 22 -0.12 -4.48 -10.28
C LEU A 22 -1.61 -4.14 -10.36
N TYR A 23 -2.28 -4.71 -11.35
CA TYR A 23 -3.73 -4.60 -11.52
C TYR A 23 -4.38 -5.85 -10.94
N ILE A 24 -5.25 -5.66 -9.95
CA ILE A 24 -5.84 -6.75 -9.18
C ILE A 24 -7.35 -6.68 -9.32
N THR A 25 -7.98 -7.84 -9.56
CA THR A 25 -9.41 -8.06 -9.36
C THR A 25 -9.58 -9.13 -8.29
N LEU A 26 -10.40 -8.83 -7.28
CA LEU A 26 -10.65 -9.69 -6.13
C LEU A 26 -12.14 -9.72 -5.78
N GLU A 27 -12.59 -10.77 -5.12
CA GLU A 27 -13.88 -10.80 -4.43
C GLU A 27 -13.71 -10.22 -3.02
N ALA A 28 -14.64 -9.35 -2.65
CA ALA A 28 -14.82 -8.90 -1.29
C ALA A 28 -16.21 -9.26 -0.79
N THR A 29 -16.31 -9.55 0.51
CA THR A 29 -17.59 -9.83 1.18
C THR A 29 -17.98 -8.65 2.03
N ASP A 30 -19.23 -8.21 1.94
CA ASP A 30 -19.83 -7.33 2.92
C ASP A 30 -20.33 -8.17 4.11
N PRO A 31 -19.71 -8.09 5.29
CA PRO A 31 -20.11 -8.88 6.45
C PRO A 31 -21.51 -8.51 6.97
N ALA A 32 -22.02 -7.31 6.67
CA ALA A 32 -23.35 -6.90 7.12
C ALA A 32 -24.48 -7.60 6.34
N THR A 33 -24.25 -7.91 5.06
CA THR A 33 -25.27 -8.51 4.18
C THR A 33 -24.92 -9.92 3.70
N GLY A 34 -23.67 -10.36 3.90
CA GLY A 34 -23.13 -11.58 3.30
C GLY A 34 -22.91 -11.48 1.78
N SER A 35 -23.16 -10.31 1.19
CA SER A 35 -23.06 -10.10 -0.25
C SER A 35 -21.61 -10.15 -0.69
N VAL A 36 -21.37 -10.74 -1.87
CA VAL A 36 -20.04 -10.80 -2.49
C VAL A 36 -20.02 -9.84 -3.67
N CYS A 37 -19.01 -8.98 -3.73
CA CYS A 37 -18.81 -8.06 -4.84
C CYS A 37 -17.42 -8.22 -5.47
N SER A 38 -17.34 -7.98 -6.77
CA SER A 38 -16.07 -7.88 -7.49
C SER A 38 -15.46 -6.49 -7.25
N PHE A 39 -14.21 -6.47 -6.84
CA PHE A 39 -13.44 -5.28 -6.48
C PHE A 39 -12.19 -5.19 -7.34
N GLN A 40 -11.83 -3.98 -7.75
CA GLN A 40 -10.66 -3.70 -8.56
C GLN A 40 -9.75 -2.73 -7.83
N THR A 41 -8.46 -3.07 -7.78
CA THR A 41 -7.43 -2.16 -7.29
C THR A 41 -6.25 -2.10 -8.25
N GLN A 42 -5.69 -0.92 -8.42
CA GLN A 42 -4.41 -0.72 -9.08
C GLN A 42 -3.40 -0.27 -8.03
N PHE A 43 -2.38 -1.09 -7.87
CA PHE A 43 -1.28 -0.85 -6.96
C PHE A 43 -0.03 -0.52 -7.76
N GLY A 44 0.76 0.45 -7.29
CA GLY A 44 2.03 0.82 -7.87
C GLY A 44 3.16 0.75 -6.84
N ASP A 45 4.31 0.26 -7.29
CA ASP A 45 5.57 0.29 -6.57
C ASP A 45 6.55 1.21 -7.32
N ALA A 46 6.87 2.35 -6.70
CA ALA A 46 7.84 3.31 -7.21
C ALA A 46 9.29 2.97 -6.83
N GLY A 47 9.53 1.82 -6.22
CA GLY A 47 10.83 1.38 -5.76
C GLY A 47 11.35 2.20 -4.58
N ARG A 48 12.68 2.35 -4.52
CA ARG A 48 13.34 3.13 -3.47
C ARG A 48 13.50 4.57 -3.89
N ARG A 49 12.92 5.49 -3.11
CA ARG A 49 13.22 6.92 -3.21
C ARG A 49 14.26 7.31 -2.16
N LEU A 50 15.54 7.24 -2.56
CA LEU A 50 16.67 7.61 -1.70
C LEU A 50 16.57 9.08 -1.24
N SER A 51 16.05 9.97 -2.09
CA SER A 51 15.79 11.37 -1.76
C SER A 51 14.80 11.54 -0.61
N LEU A 52 13.79 10.66 -0.52
CA LEU A 52 12.79 10.67 0.56
C LEU A 52 13.22 9.83 1.76
N GLY A 53 14.38 9.17 1.73
CA GLY A 53 14.81 8.26 2.80
C GLY A 53 13.90 7.05 3.02
N ALA A 54 12.94 6.81 2.12
CA ALA A 54 11.94 5.74 2.25
C ALA A 54 12.50 4.40 1.76
N ARG A 55 12.18 3.33 2.50
CA ARG A 55 12.58 1.95 2.10
C ARG A 55 11.74 1.39 0.97
N ILE A 56 10.46 1.75 0.94
CA ILE A 56 9.47 1.41 -0.09
C ILE A 56 8.60 2.63 -0.33
N THR A 57 8.14 2.80 -1.57
CA THR A 57 7.18 3.83 -1.95
C THR A 57 6.08 3.16 -2.75
N TRP A 58 4.98 2.87 -2.06
CA TRP A 58 3.81 2.19 -2.63
C TRP A 58 2.64 3.16 -2.70
N PHE A 59 1.82 3.01 -3.73
CA PHE A 59 0.65 3.86 -3.94
C PHE A 59 -0.51 3.04 -4.53
N THR A 60 -1.73 3.47 -4.25
CA THR A 60 -2.95 2.88 -4.82
C THR A 60 -3.61 3.91 -5.71
N LEU A 61 -3.63 3.64 -7.02
CA LEU A 61 -4.21 4.52 -8.05
C LEU A 61 -5.72 4.30 -8.25
N ALA A 62 -6.20 3.11 -7.89
CA ALA A 62 -7.61 2.78 -7.94
C ALA A 62 -7.96 1.81 -6.83
N SER A 63 -9.15 1.98 -6.22
CA SER A 63 -9.70 1.05 -5.23
C SER A 63 -11.22 1.16 -5.24
N ARG A 64 -11.90 0.29 -6.00
CA ARG A 64 -13.35 0.42 -6.26
C ARG A 64 -14.07 -0.89 -6.52
N ILE A 65 -15.38 -0.91 -6.28
CA ILE A 65 -16.27 -1.99 -6.72
C ILE A 65 -16.41 -1.91 -8.25
N LYS A 66 -16.23 -3.04 -8.94
CA LYS A 66 -16.17 -3.15 -10.40
C LYS A 66 -17.39 -2.62 -11.15
N GLN A 67 -18.56 -2.54 -10.51
CA GLN A 67 -19.81 -2.09 -11.12
C GLN A 67 -19.89 -0.57 -11.39
N ILE A 68 -18.94 0.24 -10.92
CA ILE A 68 -18.93 1.68 -11.17
C ILE A 68 -18.28 1.94 -12.55
N TYR A 69 -19.10 1.86 -13.60
CA TYR A 69 -18.68 2.21 -14.96
C TYR A 69 -18.42 3.73 -15.08
N ASN A 70 -17.43 4.11 -15.91
CA ASN A 70 -17.15 5.46 -16.39
C ASN A 70 -16.49 6.50 -15.45
N GLN A 71 -15.98 6.12 -14.28
CA GLN A 71 -15.08 7.04 -13.57
C GLN A 71 -13.65 6.94 -14.11
N PRO A 72 -13.02 8.08 -14.48
CA PRO A 72 -11.59 8.14 -14.76
C PRO A 72 -10.84 7.49 -13.59
N ILE A 73 -9.86 6.66 -13.93
CA ILE A 73 -8.88 6.21 -12.94
C ILE A 73 -7.80 7.28 -12.91
N ASP A 74 -7.35 7.65 -11.71
CA ASP A 74 -6.14 8.47 -11.58
C ASP A 74 -5.00 7.68 -12.21
N ASP A 75 -4.54 8.16 -13.37
CA ASP A 75 -3.58 7.44 -14.21
C ASP A 75 -2.13 7.77 -13.84
N VAL A 76 -1.92 8.83 -13.05
CA VAL A 76 -0.61 9.32 -12.65
C VAL A 76 -0.62 9.75 -11.18
N TRP A 77 0.34 9.24 -10.41
CA TRP A 77 0.73 9.81 -9.13
C TRP A 77 2.02 10.61 -9.33
N ASP A 78 2.04 11.85 -8.85
CA ASP A 78 3.21 12.73 -8.83
C ASP A 78 3.35 13.39 -7.45
N GLU A 79 4.56 13.82 -7.08
CA GLU A 79 4.80 14.57 -5.84
C GLU A 79 4.03 15.91 -5.85
N ASP A 80 3.74 16.44 -7.03
CA ASP A 80 2.97 17.66 -7.23
C ASP A 80 1.44 17.44 -7.33
N THR A 81 0.94 16.23 -7.09
CA THR A 81 -0.50 15.95 -7.10
C THR A 81 -1.24 16.87 -6.11
N PRO A 82 -2.21 17.68 -6.56
CA PRO A 82 -2.97 18.57 -5.69
C PRO A 82 -3.69 17.81 -4.58
N GLY A 83 -3.55 18.27 -3.34
CA GLY A 83 -4.19 17.66 -2.15
C GLY A 83 -3.27 16.80 -1.30
N ILE A 84 -2.04 16.50 -1.75
CA ILE A 84 -1.01 15.91 -0.89
C ILE A 84 -0.44 17.00 0.02
N ASN A 85 -0.46 16.76 1.34
CA ASN A 85 0.13 17.69 2.31
C ASN A 85 1.66 17.77 2.10
N GLU A 86 2.21 18.99 2.09
CA GLU A 86 3.64 19.27 1.95
C GLU A 86 4.52 18.47 2.93
N PHE A 87 3.98 18.14 4.12
CA PHE A 87 4.63 17.27 5.10
C PHE A 87 5.02 15.88 4.53
N TYR A 88 4.25 15.35 3.58
CA TYR A 88 4.53 14.03 2.97
C TYR A 88 5.47 14.10 1.76
N LYS A 89 5.86 15.30 1.32
CA LYS A 89 6.78 15.52 0.19
C LYS A 89 8.24 15.62 0.61
N VAL A 90 8.51 15.77 1.90
CA VAL A 90 9.87 15.86 2.46
C VAL A 90 10.41 14.48 2.85
N PRO A 91 11.73 14.34 3.10
CA PRO A 91 12.29 13.07 3.55
C PRO A 91 11.60 12.52 4.79
N MET A 92 11.43 11.21 4.84
CA MET A 92 10.82 10.47 5.95
C MET A 92 11.45 10.93 7.27
N PRO A 93 10.67 11.49 8.21
CA PRO A 93 11.21 12.03 9.44
C PRO A 93 11.76 10.91 10.33
N LYS A 94 12.73 11.27 11.18
CA LYS A 94 13.09 10.43 12.33
C LYS A 94 11.95 10.46 13.34
N TRP A 95 11.95 9.49 14.25
CA TRP A 95 11.05 9.52 15.41
C TRP A 95 11.16 10.87 16.13
N PHE A 96 10.01 11.43 16.49
CA PHE A 96 9.92 12.74 17.13
C PHE A 96 10.39 12.67 18.58
N SER A 97 10.94 13.76 19.10
CA SER A 97 11.20 13.87 20.54
C SER A 97 9.89 14.02 21.32
N ASP A 98 9.92 13.77 22.62
CA ASP A 98 8.73 13.86 23.47
C ASP A 98 8.10 15.27 23.42
N GLU A 99 8.91 16.33 23.37
CA GLU A 99 8.43 17.70 23.24
C GLU A 99 7.78 17.98 21.87
N ALA A 100 8.26 17.31 20.81
CA ALA A 100 7.68 17.43 19.48
C ALA A 100 6.36 16.64 19.38
N LEU A 101 6.22 15.53 20.11
CA LEU A 101 5.00 14.70 20.14
C LEU A 101 3.77 15.44 20.68
N GLU A 102 3.93 16.50 21.48
CA GLU A 102 2.81 17.34 21.94
C GLU A 102 1.99 17.95 20.80
N LYS A 103 2.57 18.08 19.60
CA LYS A 103 1.92 18.62 18.40
C LYS A 103 1.25 17.56 17.54
N TYR A 104 1.40 16.28 17.88
CA TYR A 104 0.95 15.16 17.09
C TYR A 104 -0.04 14.30 17.87
N TYR A 105 -0.86 13.56 17.13
CA TYR A 105 -1.70 12.55 17.72
C TYR A 105 -0.88 11.30 18.05
N VAL A 106 -0.78 10.97 19.34
CA VAL A 106 -0.16 9.73 19.81
C VAL A 106 -1.27 8.69 19.97
N VAL A 107 -1.27 7.69 19.09
CA VAL A 107 -2.31 6.65 19.08
C VAL A 107 -2.21 5.81 20.36
N PRO A 108 -3.28 5.70 21.17
CA PRO A 108 -3.29 4.84 22.34
C PRO A 108 -3.36 3.37 21.95
N GLU A 109 -2.90 2.48 22.83
CA GLU A 109 -2.85 1.03 22.56
C GLU A 109 -4.22 0.41 22.24
N SER A 110 -5.29 0.89 22.88
CA SER A 110 -6.65 0.44 22.58
C SER A 110 -7.03 0.69 21.12
N GLU A 111 -6.63 1.84 20.57
CA GLU A 111 -6.91 2.18 19.17
C GLU A 111 -6.03 1.42 18.18
N LEU A 112 -4.85 0.97 18.58
CA LEU A 112 -4.01 0.11 17.74
C LEU A 112 -4.74 -1.19 17.39
N HIS A 113 -5.47 -1.76 18.36
CA HIS A 113 -6.20 -3.02 18.17
C HIS A 113 -7.54 -2.85 17.46
N ASP A 114 -8.17 -1.68 17.58
CA ASP A 114 -9.45 -1.39 16.93
C ASP A 114 -9.30 -1.00 15.44
N ASN A 115 -8.09 -0.69 14.99
CA ASN A 115 -7.80 -0.19 13.65
C ASN A 115 -6.95 -1.19 12.83
N ASP A 116 -7.63 -2.10 12.13
CA ASP A 116 -7.01 -3.09 11.21
C ASP A 116 -5.98 -2.46 10.23
N TRP A 117 -6.18 -1.20 9.84
CA TRP A 117 -5.30 -0.50 8.89
C TRP A 117 -3.93 -0.13 9.49
N LEU A 118 -3.84 0.14 10.80
CA LEU A 118 -2.55 0.40 11.46
C LEU A 118 -1.72 -0.88 11.53
N GLN A 119 -2.36 -2.00 11.84
CA GLN A 119 -1.74 -3.32 11.79
C GLN A 119 -1.25 -3.63 10.37
N LEU A 120 -2.08 -3.40 9.34
CA LEU A 120 -1.69 -3.61 7.94
C LEU A 120 -0.43 -2.81 7.56
N LEU A 121 -0.35 -1.52 7.95
CA LEU A 121 0.84 -0.70 7.68
C LEU A 121 2.09 -1.24 8.40
N MET A 122 1.93 -1.77 9.61
CA MET A 122 3.03 -2.40 10.35
C MET A 122 3.50 -3.70 9.68
N GLU A 123 2.58 -4.56 9.24
CA GLU A 123 2.87 -5.78 8.50
C GLU A 123 3.60 -5.48 7.19
N VAL A 124 3.16 -4.45 6.46
CA VAL A 124 3.82 -3.94 5.24
C VAL A 124 5.24 -3.45 5.54
N ALA A 125 5.41 -2.64 6.59
CA ALA A 125 6.72 -2.14 6.98
C ALA A 125 7.67 -3.28 7.36
N PHE A 126 7.17 -4.29 8.09
CA PHE A 126 7.91 -5.48 8.45
C PHE A 126 8.30 -6.32 7.22
N PHE A 127 7.34 -6.60 6.33
CA PHE A 127 7.55 -7.31 5.08
C PHE A 127 8.64 -6.64 4.23
N SER A 128 8.60 -5.31 4.09
CA SER A 128 9.60 -4.54 3.33
C SER A 128 11.04 -4.70 3.84
N LYS A 129 11.18 -5.01 5.14
CA LYS A 129 12.48 -5.25 5.78
C LYS A 129 12.91 -6.72 5.61
N ALA A 130 11.97 -7.66 5.66
CA ALA A 130 12.22 -9.10 5.61
C ALA A 130 12.46 -9.64 4.19
N ASP A 131 11.77 -9.12 3.18
CA ASP A 131 11.82 -9.63 1.79
C ASP A 131 13.25 -9.59 1.20
N ARG A 132 14.09 -8.64 1.64
CA ARG A 132 15.51 -8.60 1.24
C ARG A 132 16.42 -9.60 1.95
N VAL A 133 15.99 -10.21 3.05
CA VAL A 133 16.71 -11.37 3.63
C VAL A 133 16.46 -12.59 2.77
N LEU A 134 15.24 -12.78 2.25
CA LEU A 134 14.90 -13.90 1.36
C LEU A 134 15.58 -13.80 -0.01
N PHE A 135 15.63 -12.61 -0.63
CA PHE A 135 16.40 -12.42 -1.87
C PHE A 135 17.94 -12.45 -1.66
N GLY A 136 18.43 -12.16 -0.44
CA GLY A 136 19.84 -12.32 -0.08
C GLY A 136 20.24 -13.75 0.30
N CYS A 137 19.26 -14.64 0.55
CA CYS A 137 19.46 -16.03 0.95
C CYS A 137 19.03 -17.05 -0.12
N LEU A 138 18.56 -16.62 -1.29
CA LEU A 138 18.41 -17.52 -2.43
C LEU A 138 19.80 -17.87 -2.96
N PRO A 139 20.25 -19.14 -2.88
CA PRO A 139 21.45 -19.55 -3.59
C PRO A 139 21.20 -19.33 -5.08
N THR A 140 22.19 -18.78 -5.78
CA THR A 140 22.25 -18.79 -7.25
C THR A 140 22.20 -20.23 -7.75
N LEU A 141 21.00 -20.77 -7.93
CA LEU A 141 20.75 -22.07 -8.54
C LEU A 141 20.59 -21.86 -10.04
N GLY A 142 21.65 -22.22 -10.77
CA GLY A 142 21.54 -22.68 -12.15
C GLY A 142 21.90 -21.67 -13.23
N ALA A 143 23.18 -21.32 -13.34
CA ALA A 143 23.76 -21.00 -14.65
C ALA A 143 24.57 -22.21 -15.13
N GLN A 144 23.90 -23.14 -15.82
CA GLN A 144 24.54 -24.05 -16.77
C GLN A 144 23.64 -24.17 -17.99
N GLN A 145 24.07 -23.54 -19.08
CA GLN A 145 24.02 -24.08 -20.44
C GLN A 145 25.31 -23.68 -21.13
#